data_AF-A0A965XVI4-F1
#
_entry.id   AF-A0A965XVI4-F1
#
_cell.length_a   1.000
_cell.length_b   1.000
_cell.length_c   1.000
_cell.angle_alpha   90.00
_cell.angle_beta   90.00
_cell.angle_gamma   90.00
#
_symmetry.space_group_name_H-M   'P 1'
#
loop_
_entity.id
_entity.type
_entity.pdbx_description
1 polymer ?
#
loop_
_entity_poly.entity_id
_entity_poly.type
_entity_poly.pdbx_seq_one_letter_code
_entity_poly.pdbx_strand_id
1 'polypeptide(L)'
;TKLAIHRHRQTAETYIVLRGSLRVMFYDDQSQITSEFILSPAEKKFGLDIPAGQWHSLEVLESGTVIFECKDGPYTPLAPQDIMP
;
A
#
# COMPACT_ATOMS: atom_id res chain seq x y z
N THR A 1 -0.28 4.72 -13.10
CA THR A 1 -1.63 4.81 -12.52
C THR A 1 -1.53 5.36 -11.13
N LYS A 2 -2.40 6.30 -10.75
CA LYS A 2 -2.45 6.80 -9.37
C LYS A 2 -3.47 5.95 -8.61
N LEU A 3 -3.03 5.27 -7.55
CA LEU A 3 -3.92 4.51 -6.67
C LEU A 3 -4.55 5.50 -5.68
N ALA A 4 -5.86 5.37 -5.44
CA ALA A 4 -6.52 6.19 -4.43
C ALA A 4 -6.03 5.80 -3.02
N ILE A 5 -6.10 6.75 -2.09
CA ILE A 5 -5.87 6.44 -0.67
C ILE A 5 -7.06 5.61 -0.20
N HIS A 6 -6.79 4.44 0.36
CA HIS A 6 -7.82 3.49 0.73
C HIS A 6 -7.43 2.69 1.97
N ARG A 7 -8.39 1.92 2.51
CA ARG A 7 -8.13 0.99 3.61
C ARG A 7 -8.93 -0.29 3.46
N HIS A 8 -8.40 -1.39 3.99
CA HIS A 8 -9.11 -2.65 4.11
C HIS A 8 -9.43 -2.90 5.58
N ARG A 9 -10.70 -2.89 5.98
CA ARG A 9 -11.06 -2.99 7.41
C ARG A 9 -10.96 -4.39 8.00
N GLN A 10 -10.98 -5.42 7.17
CA GLN A 10 -11.10 -6.81 7.61
C GLN A 10 -9.83 -7.62 7.41
N THR A 11 -8.97 -7.21 6.48
CA THR A 11 -7.75 -7.93 6.10
C THR A 11 -6.55 -7.02 6.24
N ALA A 12 -5.43 -7.57 6.67
CA ALA A 12 -4.13 -6.96 6.44
C ALA A 12 -3.78 -7.05 4.95
N GLU A 13 -2.85 -6.21 4.51
CA GLU A 13 -2.33 -6.21 3.15
C GLU A 13 -0.81 -6.19 3.17
N THR A 14 -0.20 -7.18 2.51
CA THR A 14 1.25 -7.29 2.43
C THR A 14 1.71 -6.96 1.01
N TYR A 15 2.67 -6.05 0.88
CA TYR A 15 3.42 -5.81 -0.35
C TYR A 15 4.81 -6.43 -0.28
N ILE A 16 5.21 -7.10 -1.35
CA ILE A 16 6.57 -7.54 -1.60
C ILE A 16 7.01 -7.04 -2.97
N VAL A 17 8.06 -6.22 -3.03
CA VAL A 17 8.62 -5.73 -4.28
C VAL A 17 9.51 -6.82 -4.88
N LEU A 18 9.16 -7.31 -6.06
CA LEU A 18 9.91 -8.33 -6.81
C LEU A 18 10.94 -7.70 -7.75
N ARG A 19 10.63 -6.50 -8.27
CA ARG A 19 11.50 -5.70 -9.14
C ARG A 19 11.14 -4.22 -8.99
N GLY A 20 12.12 -3.34 -9.12
CA GLY A 20 11.93 -1.89 -9.11
C GLY A 20 11.83 -1.31 -7.69
N SER A 21 11.12 -0.19 -7.58
CA SER A 21 11.00 0.58 -6.35
C SER A 21 9.59 1.15 -6.16
N LEU A 22 9.14 1.18 -4.90
CA LEU A 22 7.81 1.61 -4.47
C LEU A 22 7.93 2.51 -3.23
N ARG A 23 7.19 3.61 -3.20
CA ARG A 23 6.91 4.34 -1.96
C ARG A 23 5.51 3.98 -1.47
N VAL A 24 5.38 3.64 -0.20
CA VAL A 24 4.09 3.43 0.47
C VAL A 24 3.91 4.52 1.50
N MET A 25 2.75 5.15 1.52
CA MET A 25 2.41 6.21 2.47
C MET A 25 1.22 5.78 3.30
N PHE A 26 1.30 6.01 4.61
CA PHE A 26 0.18 5.85 5.55
C PHE A 26 -0.41 7.20 5.87
N TYR A 27 -1.72 7.22 6.12
CA TYR A 27 -2.48 8.43 6.39
C TYR A 27 -3.28 8.31 7.68
N ASP A 28 -3.61 9.45 8.28
CA ASP A 28 -4.68 9.56 9.27
C ASP A 28 -6.04 9.84 8.61
N ASP A 29 -7.10 9.96 9.41
CA ASP A 29 -8.45 10.25 8.91
C ASP A 29 -8.62 11.67 8.32
N GLN A 30 -7.61 12.55 8.45
CA GLN A 30 -7.57 13.89 7.86
C GLN A 30 -6.68 13.94 6.59
N SER A 31 -6.38 12.78 6.02
CA SER A 31 -5.52 12.61 4.84
C SER A 31 -4.11 13.17 5.02
N GLN A 32 -3.63 13.31 6.27
CA GLN A 32 -2.24 13.70 6.54
C GLN A 32 -1.36 12.46 6.56
N ILE A 33 -0.18 12.56 5.95
CA ILE A 33 0.79 11.46 5.95
C ILE A 33 1.32 11.28 7.37
N THR A 34 1.18 10.07 7.91
CA THR A 34 1.67 9.70 9.24
C THR A 34 2.97 8.90 9.16
N SER A 35 3.23 8.22 8.04
CA SER A 35 4.46 7.45 7.80
C SER A 35 4.69 7.23 6.31
N GLU A 36 5.96 7.09 5.94
CA GLU A 36 6.39 6.81 4.57
C GLU A 36 7.46 5.71 4.56
N PHE A 37 7.35 4.80 3.60
CA PHE A 37 8.25 3.66 3.44
C PHE A 37 8.70 3.56 1.99
N ILE A 38 10.01 3.48 1.76
CA ILE A 38 10.57 3.17 0.43
C ILE A 38 10.98 1.70 0.43
N LEU A 39 10.43 0.93 -0.50
CA LEU A 39 10.67 -0.48 -0.70
C LEU A 39 11.44 -0.68 -2.01
N SER A 40 12.58 -1.36 -1.93
CA SER A 40 13.44 -1.68 -3.05
C SER A 40 14.30 -2.90 -2.72
N PRO A 41 14.28 -3.97 -3.53
CA PRO A 41 15.18 -5.10 -3.40
C PRO A 41 16.66 -4.70 -3.48
N ALA A 42 16.99 -3.64 -4.24
CA ALA A 42 18.36 -3.12 -4.33
C ALA A 42 18.86 -2.55 -2.99
N GLU A 43 17.96 -1.99 -2.18
CA GLU A 43 18.23 -1.50 -0.82
C GLU A 43 17.97 -2.55 0.28
N LYS A 44 17.68 -3.80 -0.09
CA LYS A 44 17.27 -4.88 0.84
C LYS A 44 16.02 -4.55 1.66
N LYS A 45 15.14 -3.68 1.15
CA LYS A 45 13.83 -3.34 1.73
C LYS A 45 12.74 -3.99 0.89
N PHE A 46 12.48 -5.26 1.16
CA PHE A 46 11.70 -6.10 0.24
C PHE A 46 10.19 -5.89 0.32
N GLY A 47 9.66 -5.48 1.47
CA GLY A 47 8.22 -5.47 1.66
C GLY A 47 7.76 -4.71 2.89
N LEU A 48 6.44 -4.58 2.99
CA LEU A 48 5.74 -3.94 4.08
C LEU A 48 4.44 -4.69 4.34
N ASP A 49 4.10 -4.87 5.60
CA ASP A 49 2.77 -5.32 6.02
C ASP A 49 1.94 -4.10 6.46
N ILE A 50 0.71 -4.02 5.95
CA ILE A 50 -0.21 -2.90 6.16
C ILE A 50 -1.36 -3.43 7.02
N PRO A 51 -1.47 -2.98 8.28
CA PRO A 51 -2.51 -3.46 9.17
C PRO A 51 -3.92 -3.17 8.65
N ALA A 52 -4.87 -4.05 8.98
CA ALA A 52 -6.28 -3.81 8.70
C ALA A 52 -6.73 -2.45 9.26
N GLY A 53 -7.45 -1.69 8.44
CA GLY A 53 -7.97 -0.36 8.76
C GLY A 53 -7.01 0.80 8.51
N GLN A 54 -5.73 0.52 8.21
CA GLN A 54 -4.74 1.56 7.89
C GLN A 54 -5.05 2.21 6.54
N TRP A 55 -5.24 3.53 6.54
CA TRP A 55 -5.28 4.32 5.31
C TRP A 55 -3.91 4.32 4.67
N HIS A 56 -3.85 3.92 3.40
CA HIS A 56 -2.60 3.86 2.67
C HIS A 56 -2.78 4.12 1.18
N SER A 57 -1.69 4.49 0.54
CA SER A 57 -1.55 4.51 -0.92
C SER A 57 -0.11 4.20 -1.29
N LEU A 58 0.16 4.13 -2.60
CA LEU A 58 1.50 3.90 -3.12
C LEU A 58 1.83 4.81 -4.29
N GLU A 59 3.12 5.04 -4.47
CA GLU A 59 3.73 5.71 -5.62
C GLU A 59 4.79 4.78 -6.22
N VAL A 60 4.70 4.55 -7.52
CA VAL A 60 5.70 3.78 -8.27
C VAL A 60 6.87 4.69 -8.59
N LEU A 61 8.04 4.41 -8.01
CA LEU A 61 9.24 5.24 -8.17
C LEU A 61 10.10 4.84 -9.37
N GLU A 62 9.95 3.61 -9.86
CA GLU A 62 10.75 3.06 -10.94
C GLU A 62 9.86 2.39 -12.01
N SER A 63 10.16 2.64 -13.29
CA SER A 63 9.41 2.01 -14.38
C SER A 63 9.62 0.49 -14.38
N GLY A 64 8.53 -0.24 -14.57
CA GLY A 64 8.57 -1.70 -14.52
C GLY A 64 8.65 -2.29 -13.12
N THR A 65 8.33 -1.52 -12.07
CA THR A 65 8.11 -2.09 -10.73
C THR A 65 7.08 -3.22 -10.77
N VAL A 66 7.41 -4.35 -10.15
CA VAL A 66 6.53 -5.51 -9.99
C VAL A 66 6.40 -5.80 -8.51
N ILE A 67 5.16 -5.91 -8.04
CA ILE A 67 4.86 -6.26 -6.66
C ILE A 67 4.07 -7.57 -6.62
N PHE A 68 4.28 -8.32 -5.54
CA PHE A 68 3.33 -9.30 -5.05
C PHE A 68 2.53 -8.64 -3.92
N GLU A 69 1.21 -8.66 -4.06
CA GLU A 69 0.26 -8.18 -3.07
C GLU A 69 -0.55 -9.36 -2.56
N CYS A 70 -0.71 -9.47 -1.24
CA CYS A 70 -1.51 -10.50 -0.61
C CYS A 70 -2.35 -9.92 0.51
N LYS A 71 -3.53 -10.49 0.73
CA LYS A 71 -4.44 -10.18 1.83
C LYS A 71 -4.88 -11.48 2.49
N ASP A 72 -5.11 -11.47 3.79
CA ASP A 72 -5.49 -12.64 4.59
C ASP A 72 -6.99 -12.95 4.55
N GLY A 73 -7.59 -12.90 3.36
CA GLY A 73 -9.01 -13.15 3.17
C GLY A 73 -9.44 -13.11 1.70
N PRO A 74 -10.72 -13.40 1.42
CA PRO A 74 -11.26 -13.30 0.08
C PRO A 74 -11.22 -11.84 -0.42
N TYR A 75 -11.15 -11.68 -1.73
CA TYR A 75 -11.31 -10.36 -2.35
C TYR A 75 -12.67 -9.76 -1.99
N THR A 76 -12.65 -8.55 -1.46
CA THR A 76 -13.84 -7.73 -1.19
C THR A 76 -13.63 -6.36 -1.83
N PRO A 77 -14.54 -5.91 -2.71
CA PRO A 77 -14.46 -4.57 -3.30
C PRO A 77 -14.44 -3.47 -2.24
N LEU A 78 -13.69 -2.40 -2.50
CA LEU A 78 -13.69 -1.21 -1.65
C LEU A 78 -15.04 -0.52 -1.71
N ALA A 79 -15.59 -0.20 -0.54
CA ALA A 79 -16.77 0.64 -0.42
C ALA A 79 -16.37 2.13 -0.48
N PRO A 80 -17.27 3.04 -0.87
CA PRO A 80 -16.94 4.47 -0.98
C PRO A 80 -16.36 5.09 0.30
N GLN A 81 -16.81 4.64 1.48
CA GLN A 81 -16.29 5.11 2.78
C GLN A 81 -14.87 4.63 3.12
N ASP A 82 -14.30 3.77 2.29
CA ASP A 82 -12.96 3.20 2.43
C ASP A 82 -12.02 3.69 1.33
N ILE A 83 -12.39 4.80 0.69
CA ILE A 83 -11.60 5.56 -0.27
C ILE A 83 -11.64 7.03 0.15
N MET A 84 -10.48 7.67 0.31
CA MET A 84 -10.43 9.12 0.58
C MET A 84 -10.57 9.94 -0.72
N PRO A 85 -11.17 11.14 -0.65
CA PRO A 85 -11.28 12.05 -1.78
C PRO A 85 -9.93 12.54 -2.31
#